data_AF-A0A7X7C5K9-F1
#
_entry.id   AF-A0A7X7C5K9-F1
#
_cell.length_a   1.000
_cell.length_b   1.000
_cell.length_c   1.000
_cell.angle_alpha   90.00
_cell.angle_beta   90.00
_cell.angle_gamma   90.00
#
_symmetry.space_group_name_H-M   'P 1'
#
loop_
_entity.id
_entity.type
_entity.pdbx_description
1 polymer ?
#
loop_
_entity_poly.entity_id
_entity_poly.type
_entity_poly.pdbx_seq_one_letter_code
_entity_poly.pdbx_strand_id
1 'polypeptide(L)'
;MKIFETFSYDIIIILVLTISILLGIYFSLYRQLGNTLVLVIPFLLLYFLFNQIMEVYNRILGDTLFKNAAYRHLINAILVYIASFVLIGLVVKLIYRLFRPSVQKRVLHQPSKLSRAFGGILGMANGYLLCLILMFFLNPILKINQDDPLTKALNATSNQVLTLSKLNQYQAQYGEKYEEYKQALKLFSGEFALSKYKDIEEFLDVNNTNVELQTELLPLLSEQSVALIASHLTDNDYLRTLLKVVDGKIIFASILDSEKESSNYSEIKTHYDSLLYHQGYLFALDQYFEAEELNFENLNTVFQSHYQEVAAAFSEEYAKESFYEIAEAMAYLQENYQFFSGLLEVEAGSIPDYVQAAESLLQGNGLKEYSENLVKANASPLLKEIFGIYLRNSEKIEKLHPNLSLACKLVLVKDEKNWFAKPLWENQSLIKSYFLDALVTDSVSGHQLYQEYFLHCYLFSEHNSNVITGNDFLEAMERLEALVSEEKIDEDTARKLVGDLLNDSNSALSSFAIGPEFYDELRTIDHPYLSGTTN
;
A
#
# COMPACT_ATOMS: atom_id res chain seq x y z
N MET A 1 -7.85 -20.00 4.38
CA MET A 1 -7.21 -18.77 4.89
C MET A 1 -8.04 -18.02 5.93
N LYS A 2 -9.39 -18.01 5.87
CA LYS A 2 -10.30 -17.31 6.81
C LYS A 2 -10.10 -17.54 8.33
N ILE A 3 -9.51 -18.66 8.77
CA ILE A 3 -9.32 -18.96 10.21
C ILE A 3 -8.25 -18.05 10.87
N PHE A 4 -7.32 -17.48 10.08
CA PHE A 4 -6.27 -16.59 10.59
C PHE A 4 -6.65 -15.10 10.56
N GLU A 5 -7.76 -14.72 9.90
CA GLU A 5 -8.22 -13.32 9.86
C GLU A 5 -8.80 -12.83 11.18
N THR A 6 -9.14 -13.74 12.11
CA THR A 6 -9.74 -13.45 13.42
C THR A 6 -8.83 -13.79 14.61
N PHE A 7 -7.54 -14.03 14.40
CA PHE A 7 -6.65 -14.43 15.49
C PHE A 7 -6.21 -13.23 16.33
N SER A 8 -6.72 -13.11 17.55
CA SER A 8 -6.35 -12.04 18.49
C SER A 8 -4.95 -12.26 19.07
N TYR A 9 -4.05 -11.32 18.81
CA TYR A 9 -2.67 -11.36 19.31
C TYR A 9 -2.58 -11.23 20.85
N ASP A 10 -3.63 -10.71 21.49
CA ASP A 10 -3.75 -10.65 22.95
C ASP A 10 -3.63 -12.04 23.61
N ILE A 11 -4.10 -13.10 22.94
CA ILE A 11 -3.96 -14.49 23.43
C ILE A 11 -2.48 -14.89 23.52
N ILE A 12 -1.68 -14.53 22.50
CA ILE A 12 -0.22 -14.78 22.50
C ILE A 12 0.43 -13.99 23.63
N ILE A 13 0.06 -12.71 23.80
CA ILE A 13 0.59 -11.86 24.87
C ILE A 13 0.36 -12.51 26.24
N ILE A 14 -0.87 -12.95 26.53
CA ILE A 14 -1.21 -13.58 27.82
C ILE A 14 -0.40 -14.87 28.04
N LEU A 15 -0.30 -15.72 27.01
CA LEU A 15 0.40 -17.00 27.10
C LEU A 15 1.90 -16.81 27.33
N VAL A 16 2.53 -15.94 26.55
CA VAL A 16 3.97 -15.63 26.65
C VAL A 16 4.30 -14.99 28.00
N LEU A 17 3.49 -14.03 28.46
CA LEU A 17 3.68 -13.40 29.77
C LEU A 17 3.53 -14.42 30.90
N THR A 18 2.50 -15.26 30.87
CA THR A 18 2.26 -16.28 31.90
C THR A 18 3.42 -17.26 31.99
N ILE A 19 3.87 -17.81 30.86
CA ILE A 19 5.02 -18.72 30.82
C ILE A 19 6.28 -18.00 31.31
N SER A 20 6.51 -16.76 30.89
CA SER A 20 7.72 -16.02 31.26
C SER A 20 7.76 -15.70 32.75
N ILE A 21 6.62 -15.37 33.36
CA ILE A 21 6.48 -15.17 34.82
C ILE A 21 6.75 -16.49 35.55
N LEU A 22 6.13 -17.60 35.13
CA LEU A 22 6.34 -18.91 35.75
C LEU A 22 7.81 -19.36 35.67
N LEU A 23 8.45 -19.17 34.52
CA LEU A 23 9.88 -19.44 34.34
C LEU A 23 10.74 -18.53 35.23
N GLY A 24 10.38 -17.26 35.37
CA GLY A 24 11.06 -16.33 36.26
C GLY A 24 10.97 -16.74 37.74
N ILE A 25 9.80 -17.17 38.18
CA ILE A 25 9.56 -17.72 39.54
C ILE A 25 10.38 -19.00 39.74
N TYR A 26 10.39 -19.89 38.75
CA TYR A 26 11.10 -21.16 38.80
C TYR A 26 12.62 -20.99 38.83
N PHE A 27 13.17 -20.14 37.97
CA PHE A 27 14.62 -19.94 37.86
C PHE A 27 15.20 -19.04 38.94
N SER A 28 14.36 -18.27 39.66
CA SER A 28 14.73 -17.30 40.69
C SER A 28 15.61 -16.15 40.19
N LEU A 29 15.73 -15.08 40.99
CA LEU A 29 16.38 -13.81 40.61
C LEU A 29 17.71 -14.00 39.87
N TYR A 30 18.62 -14.83 40.41
CA TYR A 30 19.98 -14.89 39.88
C TYR A 30 19.98 -15.37 38.42
N ARG A 31 19.42 -16.56 38.16
CA ARG A 31 19.41 -17.13 36.80
C ARG A 31 18.54 -16.31 35.85
N GLN A 32 17.42 -15.78 36.34
CA GLN A 32 16.56 -14.94 35.52
C GLN A 32 17.24 -13.63 35.13
N LEU A 33 17.96 -12.98 36.06
CA LEU A 33 18.72 -11.77 35.77
C LEU A 33 19.74 -12.00 34.66
N GLY A 34 20.47 -13.12 34.67
CA GLY A 34 21.39 -13.46 33.58
C GLY A 34 20.69 -13.56 32.22
N ASN A 35 19.53 -14.24 32.17
CA ASN A 35 18.75 -14.35 30.94
C ASN A 35 18.19 -12.99 30.49
N THR A 36 17.69 -12.18 31.43
CA THR A 36 17.18 -10.84 31.17
C THR A 36 18.27 -9.92 30.66
N LEU A 37 19.47 -9.93 31.25
CA LEU A 37 20.58 -9.11 30.76
C LEU A 37 21.00 -9.51 29.34
N VAL A 38 21.09 -10.81 29.05
CA VAL A 38 21.42 -11.33 27.71
C VAL A 38 20.36 -10.94 26.67
N LEU A 39 19.10 -10.76 27.07
CA LEU A 39 18.02 -10.33 26.18
C LEU A 39 17.94 -8.81 26.04
N VAL A 40 17.92 -8.08 27.16
CA VAL A 40 17.65 -6.63 27.22
C VAL A 40 18.86 -5.79 26.79
N ILE A 41 20.08 -6.14 27.23
CA ILE A 41 21.26 -5.32 26.96
C ILE A 41 21.54 -5.18 25.45
N PRO A 42 21.48 -6.26 24.64
CA PRO A 42 21.67 -6.11 23.20
C PRO A 42 20.66 -5.14 22.56
N PHE A 43 19.38 -5.18 22.94
CA PHE A 43 18.40 -4.20 22.44
C PHE A 43 18.77 -2.76 22.80
N LEU A 44 19.15 -2.53 24.06
CA LEU A 44 19.57 -1.20 24.52
C LEU A 44 20.81 -0.70 23.79
N LEU A 45 21.82 -1.56 23.61
CA LEU A 45 23.04 -1.17 22.91
C LEU A 45 22.78 -0.93 21.42
N LEU A 46 22.00 -1.79 20.76
CA LEU A 46 21.65 -1.61 19.36
C LEU A 46 20.81 -0.35 19.11
N TYR A 47 19.95 0.05 20.05
CA TYR A 47 19.21 1.31 19.94
C TYR A 47 20.13 2.52 19.72
N PHE A 48 21.33 2.52 20.32
CA PHE A 48 22.29 3.63 20.18
C PHE A 48 23.38 3.38 19.14
N LEU A 49 23.78 2.12 18.92
CA LEU A 49 24.96 1.77 18.14
C LEU A 49 24.65 1.25 16.74
N PHE A 50 23.39 0.93 16.43
CA PHE A 50 23.05 0.25 15.18
C PHE A 50 23.36 1.08 13.94
N ASN A 51 23.19 2.40 13.99
CA ASN A 51 23.53 3.27 12.88
C ASN A 51 25.03 3.21 12.54
N GLN A 52 25.89 3.30 13.56
CA GLN A 52 27.34 3.23 13.38
C GLN A 52 27.77 1.83 12.91
N ILE A 53 27.09 0.78 13.36
CA ILE A 53 27.31 -0.59 12.85
C ILE A 53 26.96 -0.67 11.36
N MET A 54 25.85 -0.08 10.93
CA MET A 54 25.43 -0.06 9.54
C MET A 54 26.36 0.77 8.65
N GLU A 55 26.85 1.93 9.12
CA GLU A 55 27.87 2.72 8.41
C GLU A 55 29.14 1.88 8.13
N VAL A 56 29.59 1.12 9.12
CA VAL A 56 30.75 0.23 8.98
C VAL A 56 30.44 -0.92 8.02
N TYR A 57 29.26 -1.53 8.12
CA TYR A 57 28.82 -2.61 7.22
C TYR A 57 28.78 -2.14 5.76
N ASN A 58 28.12 -1.01 5.49
CA ASN A 58 27.99 -0.44 4.14
C ASN A 58 29.37 -0.13 3.54
N ARG A 59 30.32 0.37 4.34
CA ARG A 59 31.69 0.64 3.89
C ARG A 59 32.49 -0.63 3.55
N ILE A 60 32.27 -1.73 4.26
CA ILE A 60 33.09 -2.95 4.10
C ILE A 60 32.49 -3.91 3.07
N LEU A 61 31.18 -4.15 3.13
CA LEU A 61 30.50 -5.20 2.36
C LEU A 61 29.51 -4.66 1.34
N GLY A 62 29.01 -3.43 1.51
CA GLY A 62 27.93 -2.86 0.70
C GLY A 62 26.65 -3.71 0.66
N ASP A 63 25.71 -3.35 -0.22
CA ASP A 63 24.50 -4.13 -0.49
C ASP A 63 24.77 -5.30 -1.44
N THR A 64 25.58 -6.24 -0.98
CA THR A 64 26.00 -7.39 -1.79
C THR A 64 25.04 -8.58 -1.72
N LEU A 65 24.22 -8.67 -0.66
CA LEU A 65 23.27 -9.77 -0.46
C LEU A 65 21.87 -9.36 -0.95
N PHE A 66 21.17 -10.29 -1.64
CA PHE A 66 19.77 -10.17 -2.07
C PHE A 66 19.39 -9.01 -3.01
N LYS A 67 20.24 -8.68 -4.00
CA LYS A 67 20.05 -7.55 -4.93
C LYS A 67 18.69 -7.48 -5.64
N ASN A 68 18.02 -8.63 -5.86
CA ASN A 68 16.75 -8.70 -6.61
C ASN A 68 15.52 -8.93 -5.71
N ALA A 69 15.65 -8.86 -4.38
CA ALA A 69 14.52 -9.01 -3.47
C ALA A 69 13.77 -7.68 -3.29
N ALA A 70 12.44 -7.75 -3.14
CA ALA A 70 11.59 -6.58 -2.87
C ALA A 70 11.98 -5.82 -1.59
N TYR A 71 12.49 -6.54 -0.58
CA TYR A 71 12.92 -5.99 0.71
C TYR A 71 14.46 -6.06 0.85
N ARG A 72 15.21 -5.75 -0.20
CA ARG A 72 16.67 -5.95 -0.23
C ARG A 72 17.38 -5.23 0.92
N HIS A 73 17.09 -3.95 1.13
CA HIS A 73 17.76 -3.10 2.10
C HIS A 73 17.38 -3.53 3.50
N LEU A 74 16.09 -3.78 3.73
CA LEU A 74 15.56 -4.20 5.01
C LEU A 74 16.09 -5.57 5.43
N ILE A 75 16.11 -6.55 4.53
CA ILE A 75 16.64 -7.89 4.82
C ILE A 75 18.10 -7.80 5.25
N ASN A 76 18.91 -7.01 4.54
CA ASN A 76 20.31 -6.79 4.90
C ASN A 76 20.45 -6.14 6.28
N ALA A 77 19.69 -5.07 6.56
CA ALA A 77 19.69 -4.42 7.86
C ALA A 77 19.25 -5.35 8.99
N ILE A 78 18.21 -6.18 8.78
CA ILE A 78 17.75 -7.17 9.77
C ILE A 78 18.82 -8.23 10.03
N LEU A 79 19.49 -8.73 9.00
CA LEU A 79 20.56 -9.72 9.15
C LEU A 79 21.71 -9.16 9.97
N VAL A 80 22.15 -7.93 9.68
CA VAL A 80 23.18 -7.24 10.46
C VAL A 80 22.69 -7.03 11.90
N TYR A 81 21.45 -6.59 12.08
CA TYR A 81 20.85 -6.39 13.41
C TYR A 81 20.87 -7.68 14.24
N ILE A 82 20.44 -8.80 13.65
CA ILE A 82 20.43 -10.12 14.31
C ILE A 82 21.86 -10.58 14.63
N ALA A 83 22.80 -10.44 13.69
CA ALA A 83 24.19 -10.83 13.90
C ALA A 83 24.83 -10.02 15.05
N SER A 84 24.64 -8.71 15.06
CA SER A 84 25.11 -7.83 16.14
C SER A 84 24.41 -8.13 17.47
N PHE A 85 23.10 -8.42 17.46
CA PHE A 85 22.35 -8.83 18.64
C PHE A 85 22.96 -10.09 19.27
N VAL A 86 23.20 -11.12 18.46
CA VAL A 86 23.80 -12.39 18.90
C VAL A 86 25.20 -12.16 19.44
N LEU A 87 26.03 -11.36 18.76
CA LEU A 87 27.40 -11.07 19.17
C LEU A 87 27.44 -10.34 20.52
N ILE A 88 26.64 -9.29 20.70
CA ILE A 88 26.52 -8.56 21.97
C ILE A 88 25.98 -9.49 23.06
N GLY A 89 24.96 -10.30 22.75
CA GLY A 89 24.39 -11.28 23.67
C GLY A 89 25.43 -12.31 24.16
N LEU A 90 26.31 -12.77 23.27
CA LEU A 90 27.43 -13.65 23.62
C LEU A 90 28.44 -12.97 24.56
N VAL A 91 28.78 -11.70 24.30
CA VAL A 91 29.65 -10.90 25.17
C VAL A 91 29.04 -10.73 26.57
N VAL A 92 27.77 -10.32 26.65
CA VAL A 92 27.04 -10.18 27.92
C VAL A 92 27.01 -11.50 28.67
N LYS A 93 26.73 -12.61 27.98
CA LYS A 93 26.72 -13.96 28.56
C LYS A 93 28.10 -14.36 29.08
N LEU A 94 29.18 -13.99 28.40
CA LEU A 94 30.56 -14.25 28.82
C LEU A 94 30.90 -13.45 30.08
N ILE A 95 30.60 -12.15 30.10
CA ILE A 95 30.79 -11.28 31.27
C ILE A 95 30.00 -11.84 32.47
N TYR A 96 28.73 -12.16 32.26
CA TYR A 96 27.89 -12.71 33.33
C TYR A 96 28.41 -14.05 33.87
N ARG A 97 29.02 -14.89 33.00
CA ARG A 97 29.66 -16.15 33.42
C ARG A 97 30.91 -15.93 34.27
N LEU A 98 31.68 -14.86 34.05
CA LEU A 98 32.86 -14.54 34.85
C LEU A 98 32.49 -14.21 36.31
N PHE A 99 31.36 -13.54 36.53
CA PHE A 99 30.89 -13.15 37.86
C PHE A 99 29.94 -14.17 38.51
N ARG A 100 29.99 -15.44 38.06
CA ARG A 100 29.03 -16.45 38.50
C ARG A 100 29.40 -17.04 39.86
N PRO A 101 28.48 -17.10 40.85
CA PRO A 101 28.73 -17.77 42.11
C PRO A 101 28.95 -19.26 41.88
N SER A 102 29.85 -19.84 42.67
CA SER A 102 30.25 -21.24 42.56
C SER A 102 29.03 -22.18 42.61
N VAL A 103 29.14 -23.32 41.90
CA VAL A 103 28.06 -24.30 41.79
C VAL A 103 27.59 -24.77 43.19
N GLN A 104 28.51 -24.88 44.15
CA GLN A 104 28.22 -25.25 45.55
C GLN A 104 27.22 -24.29 46.23
N LYS A 105 27.41 -22.97 46.15
CA LYS A 105 26.47 -22.01 46.77
C LYS A 105 25.06 -22.08 46.15
N ARG A 106 24.94 -22.55 44.91
CA ARG A 106 23.68 -22.59 44.17
C ARG A 106 22.81 -23.79 44.50
N VAL A 107 23.43 -24.93 44.82
CA VAL A 107 22.72 -26.18 45.14
C VAL A 107 22.30 -26.22 46.61
N LEU A 108 23.10 -25.60 47.49
CA LEU A 108 22.91 -25.69 48.95
C LEU A 108 21.93 -24.66 49.53
N HIS A 109 21.43 -23.69 48.76
CA HIS A 109 20.52 -22.65 49.27
C HIS A 109 19.21 -22.65 48.48
N GLN A 110 18.09 -22.86 49.17
CA GLN A 110 16.77 -22.65 48.56
C GLN A 110 16.57 -21.16 48.27
N PRO A 111 16.15 -20.78 47.05
CA PRO A 111 15.89 -19.39 46.72
C PRO A 111 14.74 -18.86 47.58
N SER A 112 14.96 -17.70 48.20
CA SER A 112 13.98 -17.04 49.07
C SER A 112 12.70 -16.67 48.30
N LYS A 113 11.58 -16.53 49.02
CA LYS A 113 10.31 -16.09 48.42
C LYS A 113 10.46 -14.75 47.68
N LEU A 114 11.23 -13.82 48.24
CA LEU A 114 11.58 -12.54 47.60
C LEU A 114 12.37 -12.75 46.31
N SER A 115 13.37 -13.64 46.30
CA SER A 115 14.14 -13.95 45.10
C SER A 115 13.28 -14.53 43.97
N ARG A 116 12.26 -15.34 44.31
CA ARG A 116 11.30 -15.87 43.33
C ARG A 116 10.36 -14.78 42.82
N ALA A 117 9.88 -13.88 43.69
CA ALA A 117 9.03 -12.76 43.30
C ALA A 117 9.75 -11.81 42.34
N PHE A 118 10.98 -11.39 42.65
CA PHE A 118 11.79 -10.58 41.73
C PHE A 118 12.15 -11.34 40.44
N GLY A 119 12.37 -12.66 40.53
CA GLY A 119 12.50 -13.52 39.36
C GLY A 119 11.26 -13.46 38.46
N GLY A 120 10.06 -13.52 39.02
CA GLY A 120 8.80 -13.36 38.28
C GLY A 120 8.70 -12.00 37.57
N ILE A 121 9.09 -10.90 38.23
CA ILE A 121 9.10 -9.55 37.64
C ILE A 121 10.08 -9.48 36.45
N LEU A 122 11.29 -10.02 36.59
CA LEU A 122 12.24 -10.12 35.46
C LEU A 122 11.75 -11.06 34.35
N GLY A 123 10.99 -12.09 34.73
CA GLY A 123 10.23 -12.94 33.81
C GLY A 123 9.25 -12.14 32.97
N MET A 124 8.45 -11.29 33.60
CA MET A 124 7.50 -10.41 32.91
C MET A 124 8.20 -9.48 31.92
N ALA A 125 9.34 -8.87 32.30
CA ALA A 125 10.12 -8.02 31.40
C ALA A 125 10.63 -8.77 30.16
N ASN A 126 11.10 -10.01 30.32
CA ASN A 126 11.49 -10.85 29.18
C ASN A 126 10.31 -11.22 28.30
N GLY A 127 9.17 -11.58 28.93
CA GLY A 127 7.94 -11.88 28.21
C GLY A 127 7.47 -10.71 27.36
N TYR A 128 7.51 -9.49 27.90
CA TYR A 128 7.19 -8.26 27.17
C TYR A 128 8.07 -8.09 25.91
N LEU A 129 9.40 -8.25 26.04
CA LEU A 129 10.29 -8.18 24.87
C LEU A 129 10.04 -9.31 23.86
N LEU A 130 9.75 -10.52 24.33
CA LEU A 130 9.41 -11.65 23.46
C LEU A 130 8.11 -11.39 22.69
N CYS A 131 7.09 -10.80 23.31
CA CYS A 131 5.87 -10.39 22.62
C CYS A 131 6.15 -9.38 21.52
N LEU A 132 7.09 -8.46 21.71
CA LEU A 132 7.46 -7.49 20.67
C LEU A 132 8.18 -8.14 19.50
N ILE A 133 9.13 -9.04 19.79
CA ILE A 133 9.85 -9.79 18.76
C ILE A 133 8.87 -10.67 17.96
N LEU A 134 7.98 -11.38 18.66
CA LEU A 134 6.99 -12.24 18.02
C LEU A 134 6.02 -11.44 17.16
N MET A 135 5.61 -10.25 17.60
CA MET A 135 4.72 -9.39 16.81
C MET A 135 5.38 -9.03 15.49
N PHE A 136 6.66 -8.63 15.52
CA PHE A 136 7.42 -8.33 14.30
C PHE A 136 7.52 -9.53 13.34
N PHE A 137 7.80 -10.74 13.83
CA PHE A 137 7.92 -11.93 12.98
C PHE A 137 6.59 -12.50 12.50
N LEU A 138 5.52 -12.33 13.28
CA LEU A 138 4.21 -12.87 12.97
C LEU A 138 3.36 -11.93 12.13
N ASN A 139 3.57 -10.61 12.20
CA ASN A 139 2.77 -9.63 11.48
C ASN A 139 2.72 -9.84 9.94
N PRO A 140 3.81 -10.27 9.26
CA PRO A 140 3.74 -10.60 7.83
C PRO A 140 2.89 -11.84 7.50
N ILE A 141 2.61 -12.69 8.50
CA ILE A 141 1.93 -13.99 8.33
C ILE A 141 0.49 -13.95 8.89
N LEU A 142 0.28 -13.17 9.95
CA LEU A 142 -0.97 -13.00 10.67
C LEU A 142 -1.37 -11.53 10.59
N LYS A 143 -2.58 -11.25 10.11
CA LYS A 143 -3.18 -9.91 10.17
C LYS A 143 -3.50 -9.58 11.63
N ILE A 144 -2.55 -8.99 12.35
CA ILE A 144 -2.68 -8.68 13.77
C ILE A 144 -3.59 -7.47 13.92
N ASN A 145 -4.74 -7.64 14.58
CA ASN A 145 -5.59 -6.51 14.93
C ASN A 145 -4.89 -5.59 15.95
N GLN A 146 -4.41 -4.44 15.48
CA GLN A 146 -3.66 -3.48 16.29
C GLN A 146 -4.55 -2.72 17.30
N ASP A 147 -5.87 -2.83 17.17
CA ASP A 147 -6.84 -2.20 18.07
C ASP A 147 -7.24 -3.07 19.26
N ASP A 148 -6.80 -4.34 19.31
CA ASP A 148 -7.01 -5.20 20.47
C ASP A 148 -6.35 -4.57 21.73
N PRO A 149 -6.99 -4.60 22.92
CA PRO A 149 -6.57 -3.80 24.06
C PRO A 149 -5.12 -4.01 24.52
N LEU A 150 -4.64 -5.26 24.62
CA LEU A 150 -3.27 -5.52 25.07
C LEU A 150 -2.27 -5.22 23.96
N THR A 151 -2.60 -5.55 22.71
CA THR A 151 -1.77 -5.25 21.53
C THR A 151 -1.58 -3.74 21.36
N LYS A 152 -2.65 -2.96 21.51
CA LYS A 152 -2.63 -1.50 21.50
C LYS A 152 -1.76 -0.92 22.62
N ALA A 153 -1.88 -1.44 23.84
CA ALA A 153 -1.05 -1.02 24.96
C ALA A 153 0.44 -1.36 24.76
N LEU A 154 0.72 -2.55 24.21
CA LEU A 154 2.07 -2.99 23.86
C LEU A 154 2.70 -2.03 22.85
N ASN A 155 2.03 -1.74 21.74
CA ASN A 155 2.49 -0.81 20.70
C ASN A 155 2.77 0.60 21.23
N ALA A 156 1.84 1.13 22.05
CA ALA A 156 1.97 2.46 22.62
C ALA A 156 3.20 2.59 23.53
N THR A 157 3.58 1.51 24.23
CA THR A 157 4.70 1.51 25.19
C THR A 157 6.03 1.14 24.54
N SER A 158 6.04 0.34 23.47
CA SER A 158 7.26 -0.13 22.81
C SER A 158 7.88 0.87 21.84
N ASN A 159 7.08 1.71 21.19
CA ASN A 159 7.54 2.71 20.23
C ASN A 159 8.47 3.77 20.84
N GLN A 160 8.52 3.88 22.16
CA GLN A 160 9.38 4.84 22.86
C GLN A 160 10.84 4.39 23.01
N VAL A 161 11.11 3.08 22.95
CA VAL A 161 12.42 2.53 23.40
C VAL A 161 13.03 1.54 22.39
N LEU A 162 12.26 1.01 21.44
CA LEU A 162 12.71 -0.08 20.56
C LEU A 162 12.54 0.27 19.08
N THR A 163 13.66 0.35 18.34
CA THR A 163 13.67 0.67 16.90
C THR A 163 12.88 -0.34 16.07
N LEU A 164 12.89 -1.63 16.45
CA LEU A 164 12.07 -2.68 15.82
C LEU A 164 10.56 -2.43 15.94
N SER A 165 10.11 -1.85 17.06
CA SER A 165 8.71 -1.48 17.23
C SER A 165 8.31 -0.35 16.29
N LYS A 166 9.18 0.65 16.14
CA LYS A 166 8.96 1.74 15.18
C LYS A 166 8.96 1.24 13.73
N LEU A 167 9.82 0.29 13.39
CA LEU A 167 9.78 -0.36 12.08
C LEU A 167 8.40 -0.99 11.82
N ASN A 168 7.84 -1.73 12.79
CA ASN A 168 6.51 -2.31 12.65
C ASN A 168 5.40 -1.25 12.49
N GLN A 169 5.52 -0.11 13.18
CA GLN A 169 4.60 1.02 13.00
C GLN A 169 4.64 1.55 11.57
N TYR A 170 5.84 1.71 10.99
CA TYR A 170 5.98 2.11 9.58
C TYR A 170 5.39 1.04 8.65
N GLN A 171 5.75 -0.22 8.85
CA GLN A 171 5.33 -1.33 7.98
C GLN A 171 3.83 -1.59 7.95
N ALA A 172 3.23 -1.66 9.13
CA ALA A 172 1.86 -2.15 9.29
C ALA A 172 0.90 -0.99 9.52
N GLN A 173 1.19 -0.13 10.49
CA GLN A 173 0.20 0.85 10.94
C GLN A 173 0.05 2.01 9.98
N TYR A 174 1.13 2.49 9.36
CA TYR A 174 1.05 3.61 8.43
C TYR A 174 0.63 3.19 7.04
N GLY A 175 1.22 2.11 6.50
CA GLY A 175 0.83 1.55 5.19
C GLY A 175 -0.65 1.17 5.15
N GLU A 176 -1.12 0.34 6.09
CA GLU A 176 -2.51 -0.13 6.10
C GLU A 176 -3.51 1.02 6.30
N LYS A 177 -3.22 1.98 7.20
CA LYS A 177 -4.11 3.13 7.42
C LYS A 177 -4.14 4.08 6.24
N TYR A 178 -3.03 4.25 5.53
CA TYR A 178 -3.02 5.05 4.32
C TYR A 178 -3.97 4.43 3.28
N GLU A 179 -3.86 3.13 3.01
CA GLU A 179 -4.74 2.44 2.06
C GLU A 179 -6.21 2.47 2.49
N GLU A 180 -6.49 2.21 3.78
CA GLU A 180 -7.85 2.28 4.33
C GLU A 180 -8.46 3.68 4.17
N TYR A 181 -7.70 4.73 4.49
CA TYR A 181 -8.17 6.11 4.36
C TYR A 181 -8.30 6.53 2.89
N LYS A 182 -7.36 6.12 2.04
CA LYS A 182 -7.40 6.40 0.59
C LYS A 182 -8.64 5.77 -0.04
N GLN A 183 -8.90 4.50 0.20
CA GLN A 183 -10.08 3.81 -0.33
C GLN A 183 -11.38 4.44 0.15
N ALA A 184 -11.49 4.74 1.45
CA ALA A 184 -12.68 5.39 2.00
C ALA A 184 -12.92 6.78 1.40
N LEU A 185 -11.86 7.56 1.19
CA LEU A 185 -11.94 8.88 0.56
C LEU A 185 -12.27 8.79 -0.93
N LYS A 186 -11.78 7.77 -1.66
CA LYS A 186 -12.13 7.53 -3.07
C LYS A 186 -13.58 7.08 -3.28
N LEU A 187 -14.10 6.27 -2.37
CA LEU A 187 -15.52 5.90 -2.36
C LEU A 187 -16.39 7.11 -2.04
N PHE A 188 -15.94 7.94 -1.09
CA PHE A 188 -16.60 9.20 -0.76
C PHE A 188 -16.60 10.19 -1.93
N SER A 189 -15.44 10.46 -2.54
CA SER A 189 -15.32 11.44 -3.62
C SER A 189 -16.03 10.99 -4.90
N GLY A 190 -16.35 9.71 -5.03
CA GLY A 190 -16.88 9.13 -6.27
C GLY A 190 -15.79 8.86 -7.31
N GLU A 191 -14.52 9.15 -7.02
CA GLU A 191 -13.39 8.94 -7.95
C GLU A 191 -13.30 7.49 -8.40
N PHE A 192 -13.46 6.54 -7.47
CA PHE A 192 -13.43 5.11 -7.79
C PHE A 192 -14.59 4.72 -8.72
N ALA A 193 -15.81 5.18 -8.41
CA ALA A 193 -16.99 4.89 -9.23
C ALA A 193 -16.90 5.55 -10.62
N LEU A 194 -16.38 6.78 -10.72
CA LEU A 194 -16.20 7.49 -11.99
C LEU A 194 -15.11 6.85 -12.85
N SER A 195 -13.96 6.49 -12.27
CA SER A 195 -12.90 5.78 -12.99
C SER A 195 -13.44 4.49 -13.57
N LYS A 196 -14.19 3.71 -12.78
CA LYS A 196 -14.76 2.44 -13.25
C LYS A 196 -15.87 2.61 -14.27
N TYR A 197 -16.68 3.66 -14.14
CA TYR A 197 -17.63 4.04 -15.17
C TYR A 197 -16.92 4.38 -16.50
N LYS A 198 -15.84 5.17 -16.47
CA LYS A 198 -15.06 5.52 -17.67
C LYS A 198 -14.42 4.30 -18.31
N ASP A 199 -13.83 3.38 -17.52
CA ASP A 199 -13.27 2.13 -18.00
C ASP A 199 -14.34 1.32 -18.78
N ILE A 200 -15.57 1.26 -18.25
CA ILE A 200 -16.70 0.57 -18.91
C ILE A 200 -17.19 1.36 -20.12
N GLU A 201 -17.33 2.68 -20.03
CA GLU A 201 -17.79 3.55 -21.13
C GLU A 201 -16.86 3.48 -22.34
N GLU A 202 -15.54 3.52 -22.11
CA GLU A 202 -14.52 3.38 -23.15
C GLU A 202 -14.60 2.00 -23.83
N PHE A 203 -14.73 0.93 -23.03
CA PHE A 203 -14.88 -0.42 -23.57
C PHE A 203 -16.22 -0.62 -24.31
N LEU A 204 -17.29 0.03 -23.86
CA LEU A 204 -18.61 -0.02 -24.48
C LEU A 204 -18.77 1.01 -25.61
N ASP A 205 -17.73 1.77 -25.99
CA ASP A 205 -17.70 2.48 -27.26
C ASP A 205 -17.52 1.47 -28.40
N VAL A 206 -18.65 0.84 -28.73
CA VAL A 206 -18.76 -0.22 -29.74
C VAL A 206 -18.11 0.20 -31.06
N ASN A 207 -18.12 1.48 -31.43
CA ASN A 207 -17.50 1.93 -32.67
C ASN A 207 -15.97 1.89 -32.58
N ASN A 208 -15.39 2.46 -31.52
CA ASN A 208 -13.94 2.49 -31.36
C ASN A 208 -13.38 1.07 -31.15
N THR A 209 -14.00 0.27 -30.29
CA THR A 209 -13.60 -1.12 -30.07
C THR A 209 -13.72 -1.98 -31.33
N ASN A 210 -14.75 -1.77 -32.16
CA ASN A 210 -14.87 -2.48 -33.43
C ASN A 210 -13.78 -2.09 -34.44
N VAL A 211 -13.37 -0.81 -34.45
CA VAL A 211 -12.25 -0.35 -35.27
C VAL A 211 -10.96 -1.00 -34.80
N GLU A 212 -10.67 -1.00 -33.49
CA GLU A 212 -9.48 -1.64 -32.91
C GLU A 212 -9.43 -3.14 -33.23
N LEU A 213 -10.52 -3.87 -33.02
CA LEU A 213 -10.61 -5.29 -33.37
C LEU A 213 -10.40 -5.52 -34.89
N GLN A 214 -10.86 -4.60 -35.73
CA GLN A 214 -10.65 -4.68 -37.17
C GLN A 214 -9.21 -4.38 -37.59
N THR A 215 -8.55 -3.40 -36.96
CA THR A 215 -7.22 -2.93 -37.38
C THR A 215 -6.08 -3.66 -36.68
N GLU A 216 -6.29 -4.15 -35.47
CA GLU A 216 -5.25 -4.77 -34.64
C GLU A 216 -5.40 -6.28 -34.55
N LEU A 217 -6.61 -6.79 -34.30
CA LEU A 217 -6.82 -8.24 -34.15
C LEU A 217 -6.89 -8.97 -35.51
N LEU A 218 -7.73 -8.51 -36.44
CA LEU A 218 -7.96 -9.20 -37.72
C LEU A 218 -6.68 -9.51 -38.52
N PRO A 219 -5.69 -8.60 -38.62
CA PRO A 219 -4.43 -8.87 -39.32
C PRO A 219 -3.57 -9.97 -38.70
N LEU A 220 -3.79 -10.31 -37.43
CA LEU A 220 -3.04 -11.34 -36.71
C LEU A 220 -3.60 -12.75 -36.94
N LEU A 221 -4.81 -12.85 -37.50
CA LEU A 221 -5.56 -14.10 -37.63
C LEU A 221 -5.30 -14.81 -38.96
N SER A 222 -5.40 -16.14 -38.96
CA SER A 222 -5.39 -16.93 -40.18
C SER A 222 -6.64 -16.70 -41.03
N GLU A 223 -6.58 -17.04 -42.33
CA GLU A 223 -7.72 -16.96 -43.25
C GLU A 223 -8.95 -17.73 -42.74
N GLN A 224 -8.73 -18.86 -42.04
CA GLN A 224 -9.81 -19.67 -41.48
C GLN A 224 -10.54 -18.94 -40.35
N SER A 225 -9.80 -18.32 -39.44
CA SER A 225 -10.34 -17.53 -38.33
C SER A 225 -11.09 -16.30 -38.84
N VAL A 226 -10.56 -15.60 -39.85
CA VAL A 226 -11.22 -14.46 -40.50
C VAL A 226 -12.51 -14.88 -41.19
N ALA A 227 -12.53 -16.03 -41.88
CA ALA A 227 -13.73 -16.57 -42.51
C ALA A 227 -14.82 -16.91 -41.48
N LEU A 228 -14.44 -17.44 -40.31
CA LEU A 228 -15.38 -17.71 -39.22
C LEU A 228 -16.06 -16.43 -38.71
N ILE A 229 -15.30 -15.35 -38.50
CA ILE A 229 -15.83 -14.03 -38.13
C ILE A 229 -16.78 -13.53 -39.22
N ALA A 230 -16.31 -13.48 -40.47
CA ALA A 230 -17.07 -12.93 -41.59
C ALA A 230 -18.41 -13.64 -41.83
N SER A 231 -18.49 -14.95 -41.56
CA SER A 231 -19.74 -15.71 -41.69
C SER A 231 -20.82 -15.37 -40.66
N HIS A 232 -20.46 -14.65 -39.59
CA HIS A 232 -21.38 -14.29 -38.49
C HIS A 232 -21.46 -12.78 -38.23
N LEU A 233 -20.63 -11.99 -38.91
CA LEU A 233 -20.56 -10.54 -38.76
C LEU A 233 -21.84 -9.85 -39.26
N THR A 234 -22.38 -8.94 -38.46
CA THR A 234 -23.53 -8.10 -38.82
C THR A 234 -23.13 -6.63 -38.64
N ASP A 235 -23.34 -5.78 -39.65
CA ASP A 235 -23.11 -4.33 -39.60
C ASP A 235 -21.72 -3.88 -39.08
N ASN A 236 -20.67 -4.67 -39.33
CA ASN A 236 -19.30 -4.48 -38.82
C ASN A 236 -19.16 -4.55 -37.29
N ASP A 237 -20.08 -5.23 -36.60
CA ASP A 237 -20.04 -5.45 -35.15
C ASP A 237 -19.16 -6.66 -34.80
N TYR A 238 -17.84 -6.46 -34.85
CA TYR A 238 -16.83 -7.46 -34.50
C TYR A 238 -16.93 -7.89 -33.03
N LEU A 239 -17.17 -6.95 -32.12
CA LEU A 239 -17.26 -7.15 -30.68
C LEU A 239 -18.32 -8.19 -30.32
N ARG A 240 -19.57 -7.97 -30.76
CA ARG A 240 -20.66 -8.94 -30.53
C ARG A 240 -20.44 -10.24 -31.29
N THR A 241 -19.87 -10.16 -32.48
CA THR A 241 -19.59 -11.35 -33.29
C THR A 241 -18.59 -12.28 -32.61
N LEU A 242 -17.51 -11.75 -32.06
CA LEU A 242 -16.48 -12.55 -31.40
C LEU A 242 -16.98 -13.26 -30.14
N LEU A 243 -17.92 -12.66 -29.41
CA LEU A 243 -18.51 -13.25 -28.20
C LEU A 243 -19.70 -14.18 -28.47
N LYS A 244 -20.19 -14.24 -29.71
CA LYS A 244 -21.31 -15.10 -30.09
C LYS A 244 -20.97 -16.58 -29.88
N VAL A 245 -21.93 -17.33 -29.34
CA VAL A 245 -21.82 -18.79 -29.22
C VAL A 245 -22.32 -19.44 -30.50
N VAL A 246 -21.45 -20.22 -31.14
CA VAL A 246 -21.75 -21.05 -32.32
C VAL A 246 -21.33 -22.49 -32.01
N ASP A 247 -22.21 -23.45 -32.26
CA ASP A 247 -21.98 -24.87 -31.96
C ASP A 247 -21.56 -25.16 -30.50
N GLY A 248 -22.09 -24.37 -29.57
CA GLY A 248 -21.83 -24.51 -28.13
C GLY A 248 -20.49 -23.93 -27.66
N LYS A 249 -19.77 -23.19 -28.52
CA LYS A 249 -18.51 -22.53 -28.18
C LYS A 249 -18.50 -21.07 -28.64
N ILE A 250 -17.87 -20.19 -27.87
CA ILE A 250 -17.66 -18.79 -28.25
C ILE A 250 -16.79 -18.74 -29.52
N ILE A 251 -17.15 -17.91 -30.51
CA ILE A 251 -16.39 -17.76 -31.76
C ILE A 251 -14.92 -17.45 -31.47
N PHE A 252 -14.63 -16.51 -30.57
CA PHE A 252 -13.25 -16.16 -30.24
C PHE A 252 -12.48 -17.31 -29.54
N ALA A 253 -13.16 -18.12 -28.73
CA ALA A 253 -12.54 -19.32 -28.16
C ALA A 253 -12.21 -20.37 -29.24
N SER A 254 -12.98 -20.40 -30.33
CA SER A 254 -12.69 -21.25 -31.50
C SER A 254 -11.51 -20.73 -32.31
N ILE A 255 -11.40 -19.40 -32.46
CA ILE A 255 -10.24 -18.73 -33.05
C ILE A 255 -8.97 -19.04 -32.24
N LEU A 256 -9.01 -18.95 -30.91
CA LEU A 256 -7.84 -19.29 -30.10
C LEU A 256 -7.37 -20.73 -30.27
N ASP A 257 -8.30 -21.68 -30.47
CA ASP A 257 -7.92 -23.06 -30.72
C ASP A 257 -7.28 -23.26 -32.09
N SER A 258 -7.71 -22.53 -33.12
CA SER A 258 -7.09 -22.58 -34.45
C SER A 258 -5.75 -21.85 -34.52
N GLU A 259 -5.55 -20.80 -33.71
CA GLU A 259 -4.33 -19.99 -33.69
C GLU A 259 -3.27 -20.47 -32.69
N LYS A 260 -3.46 -21.62 -32.02
CA LYS A 260 -2.56 -22.13 -30.95
C LYS A 260 -1.08 -22.21 -31.33
N GLU A 261 -0.79 -22.49 -32.60
CA GLU A 261 0.58 -22.62 -33.12
C GLU A 261 1.07 -21.34 -33.84
N SER A 262 0.29 -20.26 -33.80
CA SER A 262 0.63 -18.97 -34.41
C SER A 262 1.72 -18.25 -33.62
N SER A 263 2.63 -17.57 -34.31
CA SER A 263 3.62 -16.68 -33.67
C SER A 263 2.96 -15.53 -32.91
N ASN A 264 1.73 -15.16 -33.27
CA ASN A 264 0.98 -14.05 -32.70
C ASN A 264 0.03 -14.49 -31.59
N TYR A 265 0.05 -15.77 -31.20
CA TYR A 265 -0.90 -16.34 -30.24
C TYR A 265 -0.99 -15.55 -28.92
N SER A 266 0.15 -15.06 -28.40
CA SER A 266 0.16 -14.29 -27.15
C SER A 266 -0.64 -12.99 -27.27
N GLU A 267 -0.56 -12.30 -28.40
CA GLU A 267 -1.24 -11.03 -28.64
C GLU A 267 -2.74 -11.24 -28.88
N ILE A 268 -3.09 -12.26 -29.68
CA ILE A 268 -4.47 -12.70 -29.89
C ILE A 268 -5.12 -13.09 -28.55
N LYS A 269 -4.39 -13.78 -27.68
CA LYS A 269 -4.84 -14.15 -26.34
C LYS A 269 -5.09 -12.93 -25.46
N THR A 270 -4.25 -11.90 -25.52
CA THR A 270 -4.49 -10.64 -24.79
C THR A 270 -5.83 -9.99 -25.16
N HIS A 271 -6.15 -9.91 -26.46
CA HIS A 271 -7.45 -9.40 -26.90
C HIS A 271 -8.62 -10.27 -26.40
N TYR A 272 -8.46 -11.60 -26.44
CA TYR A 272 -9.47 -12.51 -25.91
C TYR A 272 -9.70 -12.35 -24.41
N ASP A 273 -8.62 -12.32 -23.62
CA ASP A 273 -8.68 -12.18 -22.17
C ASP A 273 -9.35 -10.83 -21.80
N SER A 274 -9.08 -9.76 -22.57
CA SER A 274 -9.75 -8.45 -22.41
C SER A 274 -11.26 -8.51 -22.70
N LEU A 275 -11.68 -9.18 -23.78
CA LEU A 275 -13.10 -9.34 -24.10
C LEU A 275 -13.84 -10.21 -23.08
N LEU A 276 -13.22 -11.29 -22.59
CA LEU A 276 -13.78 -12.12 -21.51
C LEU A 276 -13.94 -11.33 -20.22
N TYR A 277 -12.96 -10.49 -19.88
CA TYR A 277 -13.01 -9.68 -18.67
C TYR A 277 -14.23 -8.75 -18.65
N HIS A 278 -14.64 -8.23 -19.81
CA HIS A 278 -15.75 -7.27 -19.91
C HIS A 278 -17.06 -7.88 -20.41
N GLN A 279 -17.13 -9.20 -20.64
CA GLN A 279 -18.27 -9.83 -21.32
C GLN A 279 -19.62 -9.61 -20.61
N GLY A 280 -19.63 -9.48 -19.28
CA GLY A 280 -20.86 -9.22 -18.53
C GLY A 280 -21.42 -7.82 -18.79
N TYR A 281 -20.56 -6.83 -19.07
CA TYR A 281 -20.99 -5.49 -19.45
C TYR A 281 -21.64 -5.46 -20.83
N LEU A 282 -21.13 -6.25 -21.77
CA LEU A 282 -21.74 -6.40 -23.09
C LEU A 282 -23.09 -7.12 -23.03
N PHE A 283 -23.18 -8.15 -22.20
CA PHE A 283 -24.47 -8.77 -21.90
C PHE A 283 -25.47 -7.73 -21.37
N ALA A 284 -25.03 -6.86 -20.44
CA ALA A 284 -25.90 -5.81 -19.91
C ALA A 284 -26.33 -4.81 -21.00
N LEU A 285 -25.38 -4.35 -21.84
CA LEU A 285 -25.65 -3.47 -22.97
C LEU A 285 -26.70 -4.07 -23.93
N ASP A 286 -26.54 -5.34 -24.29
CA ASP A 286 -27.39 -6.00 -25.27
C ASP A 286 -28.79 -6.32 -24.75
N GLN A 287 -28.93 -6.63 -23.46
CA GLN A 287 -30.22 -7.03 -22.90
C GLN A 287 -31.03 -5.85 -22.37
N TYR A 288 -30.37 -4.77 -21.92
CA TYR A 288 -31.04 -3.74 -21.12
C TYR A 288 -30.86 -2.31 -21.66
N PHE A 289 -29.97 -2.04 -22.64
CA PHE A 289 -29.68 -0.68 -23.13
C PHE A 289 -30.20 -0.36 -24.54
N GLU A 290 -31.16 -1.12 -25.09
CA GLU A 290 -31.59 -0.97 -26.50
C GLU A 290 -32.17 0.42 -26.90
N ALA A 291 -32.40 1.35 -25.98
CA ALA A 291 -32.86 2.72 -26.29
C ALA A 291 -32.36 3.83 -25.34
N GLU A 292 -31.56 3.51 -24.33
CA GLU A 292 -31.12 4.46 -23.31
C GLU A 292 -29.69 4.93 -23.57
N GLU A 293 -29.41 6.21 -23.28
CA GLU A 293 -28.05 6.74 -23.32
C GLU A 293 -27.19 6.02 -22.27
N LEU A 294 -26.00 5.58 -22.67
CA LEU A 294 -25.02 5.02 -21.75
C LEU A 294 -24.53 6.16 -20.85
N ASN A 295 -25.07 6.23 -19.64
CA ASN A 295 -24.64 7.15 -18.60
C ASN A 295 -24.59 6.40 -17.26
N PHE A 296 -23.96 7.01 -16.27
CA PHE A 296 -23.76 6.35 -14.98
C PHE A 296 -25.07 5.95 -14.30
N GLU A 297 -26.10 6.80 -14.33
CA GLU A 297 -27.37 6.54 -13.62
C GLU A 297 -28.08 5.32 -14.21
N ASN A 298 -28.13 5.24 -15.54
CA ASN A 298 -28.71 4.10 -16.25
C ASN A 298 -27.87 2.84 -16.04
N LEU A 299 -26.54 2.95 -16.13
CA LEU A 299 -25.60 1.84 -15.87
C LEU A 299 -25.78 1.27 -14.47
N ASN A 300 -25.80 2.12 -13.45
CA ASN A 300 -26.02 1.67 -12.08
C ASN A 300 -27.41 1.04 -11.91
N THR A 301 -28.45 1.65 -12.48
CA THR A 301 -29.82 1.14 -12.39
C THR A 301 -29.93 -0.28 -12.96
N VAL A 302 -29.29 -0.54 -14.11
CA VAL A 302 -29.23 -1.88 -14.71
C VAL A 302 -28.45 -2.85 -13.82
N PHE A 303 -27.27 -2.46 -13.31
CA PHE A 303 -26.47 -3.32 -12.43
C PHE A 303 -27.18 -3.63 -11.13
N GLN A 304 -27.95 -2.70 -10.54
CA GLN A 304 -28.71 -2.98 -9.32
C GLN A 304 -29.96 -3.84 -9.61
N SER A 305 -30.67 -3.59 -10.71
CA SER A 305 -31.92 -4.29 -11.03
C SER A 305 -31.69 -5.70 -11.58
N HIS A 306 -30.57 -5.92 -12.26
CA HIS A 306 -30.21 -7.18 -12.93
C HIS A 306 -28.90 -7.78 -12.42
N TYR A 307 -28.51 -7.46 -11.19
CA TYR A 307 -27.22 -7.82 -10.58
C TYR A 307 -26.81 -9.28 -10.77
N GLN A 308 -27.73 -10.22 -10.50
CA GLN A 308 -27.42 -11.65 -10.60
C GLN A 308 -27.28 -12.13 -12.06
N GLU A 309 -28.05 -11.56 -12.98
CA GLU A 309 -28.03 -11.93 -14.40
C GLU A 309 -26.74 -11.44 -15.05
N VAL A 310 -26.36 -10.18 -14.80
CA VAL A 310 -25.09 -9.60 -15.25
C VAL A 310 -23.90 -10.32 -14.61
N ALA A 311 -23.93 -10.59 -13.30
CA ALA A 311 -22.87 -11.34 -12.63
C ALA A 311 -22.71 -12.78 -13.17
N ALA A 312 -23.81 -13.42 -13.57
CA ALA A 312 -23.78 -14.76 -14.16
C ALA A 312 -23.25 -14.77 -15.60
N ALA A 313 -23.26 -13.62 -16.27
CA ALA A 313 -22.68 -13.47 -17.60
C ALA A 313 -21.14 -13.46 -17.58
N PHE A 314 -20.47 -13.21 -16.45
CA PHE A 314 -19.01 -13.35 -16.32
C PHE A 314 -18.60 -14.83 -16.15
N SER A 315 -17.63 -15.27 -16.95
CA SER A 315 -17.13 -16.64 -16.98
C SER A 315 -15.94 -16.84 -16.05
N GLU A 316 -15.17 -15.78 -15.84
CA GLU A 316 -13.99 -15.73 -14.99
C GLU A 316 -14.33 -15.15 -13.61
N GLU A 317 -13.88 -15.83 -12.55
CA GLU A 317 -14.19 -15.41 -11.17
C GLU A 317 -13.60 -14.04 -10.84
N TYR A 318 -12.40 -13.73 -11.32
CA TYR A 318 -11.76 -12.43 -11.04
C TYR A 318 -12.51 -11.26 -11.71
N ALA A 319 -13.04 -11.45 -12.92
CA ALA A 319 -13.86 -10.45 -13.62
C ALA A 319 -15.18 -10.22 -12.88
N LYS A 320 -15.75 -11.30 -12.35
CA LYS A 320 -16.98 -11.27 -11.56
C LYS A 320 -16.78 -10.59 -10.20
N GLU A 321 -15.68 -10.86 -9.51
CA GLU A 321 -15.29 -10.14 -8.30
C GLU A 321 -15.13 -8.63 -8.58
N SER A 322 -14.48 -8.26 -9.69
CA SER A 322 -14.37 -6.86 -10.09
C SER A 322 -15.74 -6.22 -10.38
N PHE A 323 -16.66 -6.93 -11.04
CA PHE A 323 -18.03 -6.46 -11.23
C PHE A 323 -18.73 -6.17 -9.90
N TYR A 324 -18.56 -7.05 -8.90
CA TYR A 324 -19.15 -6.84 -7.58
C TYR A 324 -18.63 -5.56 -6.92
N GLU A 325 -17.31 -5.34 -6.94
CA GLU A 325 -16.71 -4.12 -6.40
C GLU A 325 -17.22 -2.86 -7.09
N ILE A 326 -17.35 -2.90 -8.42
CA ILE A 326 -17.83 -1.76 -9.23
C ILE A 326 -19.30 -1.47 -8.91
N ALA A 327 -20.15 -2.49 -8.95
CA ALA A 327 -21.58 -2.33 -8.69
C ALA A 327 -21.85 -1.86 -7.25
N GLU A 328 -21.08 -2.32 -6.27
CA GLU A 328 -21.16 -1.83 -4.88
C GLU A 328 -20.72 -0.37 -4.77
N ALA A 329 -19.65 0.03 -5.44
CA ALA A 329 -19.18 1.41 -5.42
C ALA A 329 -20.18 2.37 -6.09
N MET A 330 -20.78 1.96 -7.21
CA MET A 330 -21.80 2.75 -7.89
C MET A 330 -23.07 2.87 -7.05
N ALA A 331 -23.53 1.77 -6.43
CA ALA A 331 -24.63 1.77 -5.48
C ALA A 331 -24.37 2.71 -4.30
N TYR A 332 -23.20 2.59 -3.68
CA TYR A 332 -22.80 3.42 -2.55
C TYR A 332 -22.86 4.90 -2.89
N LEU A 333 -22.32 5.29 -4.06
CA LEU A 333 -22.36 6.67 -4.51
C LEU A 333 -23.82 7.13 -4.73
N GLN A 334 -24.65 6.35 -5.44
CA GLN A 334 -26.05 6.73 -5.69
C GLN A 334 -26.86 6.87 -4.40
N GLU A 335 -26.73 5.94 -3.47
CA GLU A 335 -27.43 5.96 -2.18
C GLU A 335 -27.07 7.17 -1.32
N ASN A 336 -25.82 7.63 -1.40
CA ASN A 336 -25.31 8.72 -0.59
C ASN A 336 -25.21 10.05 -1.36
N TYR A 337 -25.50 10.07 -2.66
CA TYR A 337 -25.30 11.21 -3.54
C TYR A 337 -26.03 12.46 -3.02
N GLN A 338 -27.34 12.37 -2.76
CA GLN A 338 -28.13 13.49 -2.25
C GLN A 338 -27.61 14.04 -0.92
N PHE A 339 -27.14 13.15 -0.05
CA PHE A 339 -26.58 13.55 1.24
C PHE A 339 -25.25 14.30 1.05
N PHE A 340 -24.35 13.77 0.23
CA PHE A 340 -23.05 14.39 -0.01
C PHE A 340 -23.15 15.67 -0.85
N SER A 341 -23.95 15.69 -1.91
CA SER A 341 -24.16 16.87 -2.75
C SER A 341 -24.83 18.00 -1.98
N GLY A 342 -25.81 17.67 -1.11
CA GLY A 342 -26.44 18.64 -0.21
C GLY A 342 -25.46 19.28 0.79
N LEU A 343 -24.41 18.57 1.18
CA LEU A 343 -23.33 19.12 2.03
C LEU A 343 -22.27 19.88 1.24
N LEU A 344 -22.06 19.55 -0.03
CA LEU A 344 -21.09 20.22 -0.92
C LEU A 344 -21.69 21.45 -1.61
N GLU A 345 -22.99 21.69 -1.47
CA GLU A 345 -23.74 22.74 -2.18
C GLU A 345 -23.63 22.65 -3.72
N VAL A 346 -23.41 21.43 -4.22
CA VAL A 346 -23.33 21.15 -5.66
C VAL A 346 -24.77 20.89 -6.14
N GLU A 347 -25.23 21.66 -7.14
CA GLU A 347 -26.49 21.35 -7.81
C GLU A 347 -26.43 19.92 -8.36
N ALA A 348 -27.57 19.23 -8.43
CA ALA A 348 -27.62 17.90 -9.02
C ALA A 348 -27.10 17.97 -10.47
N GLY A 349 -25.84 17.54 -10.65
CA GLY A 349 -25.10 17.58 -11.91
C GLY A 349 -24.53 16.20 -12.26
N SER A 350 -23.66 16.16 -13.27
CA SER A 350 -23.01 14.92 -13.69
C SER A 350 -22.04 14.42 -12.62
N ILE A 351 -21.74 13.11 -12.60
CA ILE A 351 -20.75 12.56 -11.65
C ILE A 351 -19.36 13.15 -11.80
N PRO A 352 -18.85 13.46 -13.01
CA PRO A 352 -17.65 14.26 -13.18
C PRO A 352 -17.65 15.56 -12.36
N ASP A 353 -18.76 16.31 -12.37
CA ASP A 353 -18.88 17.57 -11.62
C ASP A 353 -18.84 17.33 -10.11
N TYR A 354 -19.50 16.26 -9.64
CA TYR A 354 -19.47 15.85 -8.25
C TYR A 354 -18.06 15.46 -7.78
N VAL A 355 -17.37 14.62 -8.56
CA VAL A 355 -15.99 14.18 -8.25
C VAL A 355 -15.07 15.39 -8.17
N GLN A 356 -15.15 16.31 -9.14
CA GLN A 356 -14.35 17.52 -9.14
C GLN A 356 -14.62 18.39 -7.89
N ALA A 357 -15.88 18.54 -7.50
CA ALA A 357 -16.25 19.30 -6.31
C ALA A 357 -15.76 18.62 -5.02
N ALA A 358 -15.89 17.30 -4.91
CA ALA A 358 -15.44 16.54 -3.76
C ALA A 358 -13.91 16.58 -3.61
N GLU A 359 -13.16 16.39 -4.70
CA GLU A 359 -11.70 16.50 -4.71
C GLU A 359 -11.24 17.91 -4.33
N SER A 360 -11.92 18.94 -4.86
CA SER A 360 -11.65 20.34 -4.51
C SER A 360 -11.90 20.61 -3.03
N LEU A 361 -12.95 20.02 -2.43
CA LEU A 361 -13.19 20.10 -0.99
C LEU A 361 -12.06 19.44 -0.20
N LEU A 362 -11.64 18.23 -0.58
CA LEU A 362 -10.62 17.46 0.14
C LEU A 362 -9.25 18.18 0.14
N GLN A 363 -9.01 19.07 -0.81
CA GLN A 363 -7.80 19.91 -0.89
C GLN A 363 -8.00 21.34 -0.35
N GLY A 364 -9.23 21.76 -0.08
CA GLY A 364 -9.60 23.17 0.12
C GLY A 364 -10.03 23.56 1.54
N ASN A 365 -10.31 24.85 1.70
CA ASN A 365 -10.64 25.49 2.99
C ASN A 365 -12.04 25.12 3.53
N GLY A 366 -12.94 24.59 2.68
CA GLY A 366 -14.30 24.17 3.08
C GLY A 366 -14.34 22.86 3.86
N LEU A 367 -13.24 22.11 3.91
CA LEU A 367 -13.16 20.79 4.52
C LEU A 367 -13.55 20.78 6.01
N LYS A 368 -13.26 21.86 6.74
CA LYS A 368 -13.57 21.98 8.17
C LYS A 368 -15.06 22.03 8.45
N GLU A 369 -15.78 22.94 7.82
CA GLU A 369 -17.23 23.05 7.97
C GLU A 369 -17.92 21.75 7.54
N TYR A 370 -17.47 21.20 6.42
CA TYR A 370 -17.96 19.91 5.92
C TYR A 370 -17.76 18.78 6.94
N SER A 371 -16.56 18.67 7.51
CA SER A 371 -16.22 17.65 8.50
C SER A 371 -17.09 17.75 9.76
N GLU A 372 -17.38 18.97 10.22
CA GLU A 372 -18.25 19.20 11.39
C GLU A 372 -19.69 18.72 11.16
N ASN A 373 -20.20 18.89 9.94
CA ASN A 373 -21.53 18.44 9.55
C ASN A 373 -21.56 16.92 9.36
N LEU A 374 -20.56 16.33 8.70
CA LEU A 374 -20.50 14.90 8.44
C LEU A 374 -20.38 14.07 9.72
N VAL A 375 -19.55 14.50 10.68
CA VAL A 375 -19.37 13.78 11.95
C VAL A 375 -20.67 13.73 12.78
N LYS A 376 -21.51 14.76 12.67
CA LYS A 376 -22.83 14.81 13.33
C LYS A 376 -23.91 14.01 12.59
N ALA A 377 -23.74 13.80 11.29
CA ALA A 377 -24.69 13.08 10.46
C ALA A 377 -24.67 11.57 10.69
N ASN A 378 -25.57 10.83 10.05
CA ASN A 378 -25.58 9.36 10.08
C ASN A 378 -24.63 8.74 9.03
N ALA A 379 -23.45 9.34 8.83
CA ALA A 379 -22.43 8.84 7.91
C ALA A 379 -21.78 7.53 8.41
N SER A 380 -21.06 6.85 7.51
CA SER A 380 -20.36 5.60 7.82
C SER A 380 -19.34 5.79 8.97
N PRO A 381 -19.12 4.76 9.82
CA PRO A 381 -18.19 4.86 10.95
C PRO A 381 -16.76 5.25 10.53
N LEU A 382 -16.28 4.73 9.40
CA LEU A 382 -14.93 5.01 8.90
C LEU A 382 -14.78 6.46 8.44
N LEU A 383 -15.76 7.02 7.71
CA LEU A 383 -15.73 8.45 7.35
C LEU A 383 -15.79 9.33 8.60
N LYS A 384 -16.61 8.97 9.60
CA LYS A 384 -16.64 9.68 10.89
C LYS A 384 -15.28 9.65 11.59
N GLU A 385 -14.57 8.51 11.55
CA GLU A 385 -13.21 8.44 12.07
C GLU A 385 -12.27 9.39 11.32
N ILE A 386 -12.24 9.30 9.98
CA ILE A 386 -11.37 10.09 9.09
C ILE A 386 -11.56 11.59 9.33
N PHE A 387 -12.79 12.07 9.19
CA PHE A 387 -13.10 13.48 9.39
C PHE A 387 -12.99 13.90 10.86
N GLY A 388 -13.20 12.99 11.82
CA GLY A 388 -12.92 13.22 13.24
C GLY A 388 -11.43 13.32 13.57
N ILE A 389 -10.55 12.61 12.85
CA ILE A 389 -9.08 12.79 12.94
C ILE A 389 -8.70 14.14 12.33
N TYR A 390 -9.27 14.49 11.17
CA TYR A 390 -9.07 15.78 10.54
C TYR A 390 -9.40 16.93 11.49
N LEU A 391 -10.62 16.97 12.05
CA LEU A 391 -11.05 18.03 12.97
C LEU A 391 -10.16 18.17 14.21
N ARG A 392 -9.67 17.05 14.75
CA ARG A 392 -8.76 17.07 15.92
C ARG A 392 -7.37 17.60 15.59
N ASN A 393 -6.98 17.62 14.32
CA ASN A 393 -5.62 17.96 13.88
C ASN A 393 -5.59 19.01 12.76
N SER A 394 -6.67 19.75 12.49
CA SER A 394 -6.80 20.59 11.31
C SER A 394 -5.67 21.62 11.21
N GLU A 395 -5.35 22.30 12.31
CA GLU A 395 -4.26 23.29 12.37
C GLU A 395 -2.87 22.74 12.03
N LYS A 396 -2.66 21.43 12.23
CA LYS A 396 -1.41 20.76 11.87
C LYS A 396 -1.45 20.27 10.43
N ILE A 397 -2.57 19.70 10.02
CA ILE A 397 -2.81 19.23 8.64
C ILE A 397 -2.65 20.39 7.64
N GLU A 398 -3.18 21.56 7.97
CA GLU A 398 -3.08 22.78 7.14
C GLU A 398 -1.64 23.30 6.98
N LYS A 399 -0.70 22.89 7.85
CA LYS A 399 0.72 23.24 7.75
C LYS A 399 1.52 22.24 6.93
N LEU A 400 0.95 21.08 6.61
CA LEU A 400 1.60 20.09 5.75
C LEU A 400 1.57 20.56 4.30
N HIS A 401 2.44 20.00 3.48
CA HIS A 401 2.55 20.36 2.06
C HIS A 401 1.17 20.28 1.37
N PRO A 402 0.74 21.32 0.62
CA PRO A 402 -0.62 21.41 0.09
C PRO A 402 -0.98 20.24 -0.82
N ASN A 403 -0.01 19.77 -1.61
CA ASN A 403 -0.21 18.73 -2.62
C ASN A 403 -0.23 17.30 -2.05
N LEU A 404 0.03 17.10 -0.74
CA LEU A 404 -0.20 15.80 -0.11
C LEU A 404 -1.71 15.53 -0.06
N SER A 405 -2.09 14.30 -0.43
CA SER A 405 -3.44 13.79 -0.27
C SER A 405 -3.89 13.86 1.19
N LEU A 406 -5.20 13.99 1.41
CA LEU A 406 -5.75 14.01 2.76
C LEU A 406 -5.43 12.69 3.50
N ALA A 407 -5.46 11.55 2.82
CA ALA A 407 -5.06 10.25 3.38
C ALA A 407 -3.63 10.28 3.93
N CYS A 408 -2.67 10.79 3.15
CA CYS A 408 -1.29 10.95 3.58
C CYS A 408 -1.18 11.90 4.78
N LYS A 409 -1.80 13.09 4.70
CA LYS A 409 -1.81 14.07 5.80
C LYS A 409 -2.35 13.48 7.11
N LEU A 410 -3.43 12.69 7.06
CA LEU A 410 -4.05 12.05 8.23
C LEU A 410 -3.17 10.98 8.88
N VAL A 411 -2.33 10.28 8.10
CA VAL A 411 -1.36 9.31 8.62
C VAL A 411 -0.17 10.05 9.25
N LEU A 412 0.41 11.00 8.53
CA LEU A 412 1.62 11.70 8.94
C LEU A 412 1.40 12.61 10.17
N VAL A 413 0.23 13.23 10.30
CA VAL A 413 -0.06 14.16 11.41
C VAL A 413 -0.05 13.48 12.79
N LYS A 414 -0.28 12.17 12.85
CA LYS A 414 -0.25 11.40 14.11
C LYS A 414 1.13 11.43 14.78
N ASP A 415 2.19 11.53 13.96
CA ASP A 415 3.58 11.50 14.41
C ASP A 415 4.43 12.57 13.69
N GLU A 416 3.86 13.77 13.49
CA GLU A 416 4.44 14.90 12.74
C GLU A 416 5.94 15.15 13.04
N LYS A 417 6.32 15.09 14.32
CA LYS A 417 7.72 15.30 14.75
C LYS A 417 8.69 14.30 14.11
N ASN A 418 8.27 13.05 13.95
CA ASN A 418 9.08 11.97 13.38
C ASN A 418 9.14 12.00 11.85
N TRP A 419 8.35 12.86 11.21
CA TRP A 419 8.26 13.03 9.77
C TRP A 419 8.88 14.34 9.28
N PHE A 420 8.69 15.44 10.02
CA PHE A 420 9.05 16.78 9.53
C PHE A 420 10.13 17.47 10.37
N ALA A 421 10.11 17.29 11.70
CA ALA A 421 11.07 17.97 12.57
C ALA A 421 12.36 17.18 12.78
N LYS A 422 12.26 15.86 12.94
CA LYS A 422 13.37 14.92 13.08
C LYS A 422 13.03 13.62 12.34
N PRO A 423 13.14 13.60 11.00
CA PRO A 423 12.76 12.44 10.20
C PRO A 423 13.47 11.18 10.70
N LEU A 424 12.71 10.21 11.21
CA LEU A 424 13.31 9.00 11.77
C LEU A 424 13.97 8.15 10.68
N TRP A 425 13.41 8.16 9.47
CA TRP A 425 13.95 7.41 8.34
C TRP A 425 15.34 7.91 7.93
N GLU A 426 15.66 9.19 8.10
CA GLU A 426 17.03 9.71 7.86
C GLU A 426 18.01 9.27 8.95
N ASN A 427 17.52 9.15 10.18
CA ASN A 427 18.35 9.06 11.39
C ASN A 427 18.37 7.67 12.02
N GLN A 428 17.70 6.67 11.45
CA GLN A 428 17.63 5.30 11.97
C GLN A 428 17.80 4.32 10.82
N SER A 429 18.95 3.64 10.75
CA SER A 429 19.29 2.79 9.60
C SER A 429 18.26 1.69 9.33
N LEU A 430 17.63 1.12 10.36
CA LEU A 430 16.60 0.09 10.17
C LEU A 430 15.34 0.65 9.48
N ILE A 431 14.91 1.86 9.86
CA ILE A 431 13.74 2.52 9.26
C ILE A 431 14.11 3.02 7.86
N LYS A 432 15.33 3.56 7.71
CA LYS A 432 15.90 3.98 6.43
C LYS A 432 15.83 2.86 5.41
N SER A 433 16.36 1.68 5.75
CA SER A 433 16.38 0.51 4.87
C SER A 433 14.99 0.12 4.38
N TYR A 434 14.00 0.10 5.28
CA TYR A 434 12.61 -0.16 4.88
C TYR A 434 12.04 0.94 3.97
N PHE A 435 12.29 2.20 4.32
CA PHE A 435 11.82 3.35 3.55
C PHE A 435 12.39 3.32 2.13
N LEU A 436 13.69 3.02 1.96
CA LEU A 436 14.32 2.87 0.64
C LEU A 436 13.71 1.74 -0.18
N ASP A 437 13.44 0.57 0.42
CA ASP A 437 12.74 -0.53 -0.28
C ASP A 437 11.33 -0.11 -0.71
N ALA A 438 10.61 0.57 0.18
CA ALA A 438 9.24 1.01 -0.06
C ALA A 438 9.14 2.15 -1.09
N LEU A 439 10.18 2.98 -1.28
CA LEU A 439 10.16 4.04 -2.30
C LEU A 439 10.06 3.50 -3.74
N VAL A 440 10.57 2.29 -3.99
CA VAL A 440 10.85 1.80 -5.35
C VAL A 440 10.27 0.41 -5.61
N THR A 441 9.41 -0.10 -4.74
CA THR A 441 8.86 -1.46 -4.89
C THR A 441 7.40 -1.51 -4.47
N ASP A 442 6.51 -1.66 -5.45
CA ASP A 442 5.06 -1.65 -5.27
C ASP A 442 4.55 -2.77 -4.35
N SER A 443 5.25 -3.91 -4.34
CA SER A 443 4.90 -5.03 -3.45
C SER A 443 5.20 -4.76 -1.98
N VAL A 444 5.93 -3.68 -1.66
CA VAL A 444 6.24 -3.31 -0.28
C VAL A 444 5.11 -2.46 0.28
N SER A 445 4.57 -2.88 1.43
CA SER A 445 3.52 -2.13 2.17
C SER A 445 3.87 -0.63 2.28
N GLY A 446 2.90 0.25 2.07
CA GLY A 446 3.10 1.69 2.18
C GLY A 446 3.94 2.32 1.05
N HIS A 447 4.22 1.61 -0.04
CA HIS A 447 4.90 2.15 -1.22
C HIS A 447 4.33 3.53 -1.63
N GLN A 448 3.02 3.59 -1.89
CA GLN A 448 2.36 4.82 -2.32
C GLN A 448 2.44 5.94 -1.27
N LEU A 449 2.25 5.63 0.02
CA LEU A 449 2.40 6.60 1.11
C LEU A 449 3.80 7.25 1.12
N TYR A 450 4.85 6.43 1.03
CA TYR A 450 6.23 6.91 1.17
C TYR A 450 6.74 7.56 -0.10
N GLN A 451 6.32 7.07 -1.26
CA GLN A 451 6.61 7.72 -2.54
C GLN A 451 5.96 9.11 -2.59
N GLU A 452 4.69 9.23 -2.19
CA GLU A 452 3.97 10.51 -2.11
C GLU A 452 4.65 11.48 -1.12
N TYR A 453 4.97 11.01 0.09
CA TYR A 453 5.68 11.81 1.08
C TYR A 453 7.04 12.27 0.58
N PHE A 454 7.84 11.39 -0.03
CA PHE A 454 9.17 11.73 -0.52
C PHE A 454 9.10 12.71 -1.70
N LEU A 455 8.19 12.48 -2.65
CA LEU A 455 7.98 13.35 -3.80
C LEU A 455 7.67 14.78 -3.34
N HIS A 456 6.66 14.96 -2.49
CA HIS A 456 6.18 16.29 -2.11
C HIS A 456 7.03 16.97 -1.03
N CYS A 457 7.64 16.22 -0.11
CA CYS A 457 8.38 16.81 1.00
C CYS A 457 9.89 16.91 0.77
N TYR A 458 10.45 16.19 -0.22
CA TYR A 458 11.88 16.23 -0.53
C TYR A 458 12.16 16.76 -1.94
N LEU A 459 11.48 16.21 -2.95
CA LEU A 459 11.75 16.58 -4.34
C LEU A 459 11.07 17.90 -4.72
N PHE A 460 9.79 18.06 -4.40
CA PHE A 460 8.97 19.22 -4.74
C PHE A 460 8.64 20.11 -3.55
N SER A 461 9.47 20.13 -2.51
CA SER A 461 9.15 20.77 -1.22
C SER A 461 8.90 22.29 -1.26
N GLU A 462 9.34 22.97 -2.32
CA GLU A 462 9.11 24.40 -2.52
C GLU A 462 8.04 24.68 -3.61
N HIS A 463 7.50 23.63 -4.22
CA HIS A 463 6.55 23.72 -5.32
C HIS A 463 5.11 23.71 -4.82
N ASN A 464 4.48 24.87 -4.82
CA ASN A 464 3.10 25.04 -4.37
C ASN A 464 2.06 24.93 -5.51
N SER A 465 2.49 24.61 -6.73
CA SER A 465 1.60 24.45 -7.89
C SER A 465 1.26 22.97 -8.11
N ASN A 466 0.06 22.73 -8.63
CA ASN A 466 -0.37 21.40 -9.05
C ASN A 466 0.13 21.07 -10.48
N VAL A 467 0.72 22.03 -11.19
CA VAL A 467 1.29 21.82 -12.53
C VAL A 467 2.80 21.69 -12.44
N ILE A 468 3.39 20.67 -13.06
CA ILE A 468 4.84 20.48 -13.17
C ILE A 468 5.30 20.72 -14.60
N THR A 469 6.38 21.50 -14.74
CA THR A 469 7.16 21.68 -15.98
C THR A 469 8.44 20.84 -15.95
N GLY A 470 9.13 20.70 -17.08
CA GLY A 470 10.41 20.00 -17.14
C GLY A 470 11.49 20.71 -16.31
N ASN A 471 11.43 22.04 -16.17
CA ASN A 471 12.32 22.79 -15.28
C ASN A 471 12.08 22.45 -13.79
N ASP A 472 10.82 22.33 -13.38
CA ASP A 472 10.49 21.94 -11.99
C ASP A 472 11.01 20.52 -11.70
N PHE A 473 10.93 19.62 -12.70
CA PHE A 473 11.47 18.27 -12.59
C PHE A 473 12.99 18.25 -12.56
N LEU A 474 13.67 19.13 -13.32
CA LEU A 474 15.12 19.29 -13.24
C LEU A 474 15.55 19.72 -11.84
N GLU A 475 14.87 20.70 -11.23
CA GLU A 475 15.15 21.10 -9.85
C GLU A 475 14.93 19.94 -8.87
N ALA A 476 13.87 19.14 -9.06
CA ALA A 476 13.66 17.91 -8.31
C ALA A 476 14.81 16.90 -8.48
N MET A 477 15.41 16.80 -9.67
CA MET A 477 16.57 15.93 -9.93
C MET A 477 17.85 16.45 -9.26
N GLU A 478 18.08 17.76 -9.25
CA GLU A 478 19.21 18.37 -8.52
C GLU A 478 19.09 18.11 -7.01
N ARG A 479 17.87 18.21 -6.46
CA ARG A 479 17.58 17.85 -5.06
C ARG A 479 17.81 16.37 -4.81
N LEU A 480 17.42 15.49 -5.74
CA LEU A 480 17.69 14.06 -5.65
C LEU A 480 19.19 13.77 -5.63
N GLU A 481 19.98 14.45 -6.46
CA GLU A 481 21.44 14.34 -6.49
C GLU A 481 22.07 14.81 -5.17
N ALA A 482 21.56 15.90 -4.58
CA ALA A 482 21.97 16.34 -3.26
C ALA A 482 21.69 15.28 -2.18
N LEU A 483 20.51 14.63 -2.21
CA LEU A 483 20.17 13.56 -1.28
C LEU A 483 21.06 12.32 -1.43
N VAL A 484 21.47 11.98 -2.66
CA VAL A 484 22.46 10.91 -2.92
C VAL A 484 23.82 11.31 -2.37
N SER A 485 24.25 12.56 -2.60
CA SER A 485 25.53 13.09 -2.13
C SER A 485 25.62 13.17 -0.61
N GLU A 486 24.49 13.41 0.06
CA GLU A 486 24.34 13.37 1.53
C GLU A 486 24.22 11.94 2.09
N GLU A 487 24.37 10.92 1.25
CA GLU A 487 24.18 9.50 1.57
C GLU A 487 22.79 9.21 2.16
N LYS A 488 21.76 10.04 1.91
CA LYS A 488 20.39 9.82 2.40
C LYS A 488 19.67 8.75 1.60
N ILE A 489 19.95 8.66 0.30
CA ILE A 489 19.49 7.56 -0.57
C ILE A 489 20.70 7.04 -1.36
N ASP A 490 20.67 5.77 -1.77
CA ASP A 490 21.69 5.24 -2.69
C ASP A 490 21.33 5.51 -4.16
N GLU A 491 22.36 5.53 -5.01
CA GLU A 491 22.23 5.84 -6.44
C GLU A 491 21.30 4.87 -7.19
N ASP A 492 21.33 3.58 -6.85
CA ASP A 492 20.47 2.58 -7.47
C ASP A 492 18.99 2.84 -7.15
N THR A 493 18.69 3.15 -5.88
CA THR A 493 17.34 3.53 -5.44
C THR A 493 16.90 4.84 -6.11
N ALA A 494 17.79 5.83 -6.24
CA ALA A 494 17.50 7.09 -6.94
C ALA A 494 17.12 6.86 -8.41
N ARG A 495 17.92 6.07 -9.15
CA ARG A 495 17.66 5.72 -10.55
C ARG A 495 16.33 4.98 -10.71
N LYS A 496 16.07 4.01 -9.83
CA LYS A 496 14.83 3.24 -9.87
C LYS A 496 13.62 4.10 -9.58
N LEU A 497 13.68 4.96 -8.55
CA LEU A 497 12.62 5.91 -8.23
C LEU A 497 12.27 6.81 -9.42
N VAL A 498 13.25 7.35 -10.14
CA VAL A 498 12.99 8.18 -11.33
C VAL A 498 12.35 7.36 -12.44
N GLY A 499 12.81 6.12 -12.65
CA GLY A 499 12.18 5.18 -13.58
C GLY A 499 10.72 4.90 -13.24
N ASP A 500 10.42 4.62 -11.97
CA ASP A 500 9.08 4.35 -11.48
C ASP A 500 8.17 5.60 -11.61
N LEU A 501 8.67 6.79 -11.23
CA LEU A 501 7.91 8.04 -11.36
C LEU A 501 7.52 8.39 -12.80
N LEU A 502 8.35 8.04 -13.79
CA LEU A 502 8.11 8.38 -15.20
C LEU A 502 7.31 7.30 -15.95
N ASN A 503 7.42 6.03 -15.55
CA ASN A 503 6.85 4.91 -16.31
C ASN A 503 5.65 4.24 -15.64
N ASP A 504 5.47 4.39 -14.32
CA ASP A 504 4.29 3.86 -13.63
C ASP A 504 3.15 4.89 -13.66
N SER A 505 2.05 4.50 -14.30
CA SER A 505 0.80 5.28 -14.34
C SER A 505 0.21 5.52 -12.96
N ASN A 506 0.52 4.68 -11.97
CA ASN A 506 0.07 4.82 -10.58
C ASN A 506 1.08 5.55 -9.68
N SER A 507 2.18 6.05 -10.25
CA SER A 507 3.18 6.76 -9.48
C SER A 507 2.62 8.03 -8.83
N ALA A 508 3.24 8.47 -7.75
CA ALA A 508 2.88 9.72 -7.08
C ALA A 508 3.00 10.96 -8.01
N LEU A 509 3.73 10.87 -9.12
CA LEU A 509 3.82 11.94 -10.12
C LEU A 509 2.47 12.21 -10.80
N SER A 510 1.60 11.19 -10.91
CA SER A 510 0.24 11.34 -11.45
C SER A 510 -0.65 12.28 -10.64
N SER A 511 -0.26 12.63 -9.41
CA SER A 511 -0.95 13.64 -8.60
C SER A 511 -0.76 15.07 -9.12
N PHE A 512 0.18 15.29 -10.04
CA PHE A 512 0.39 16.57 -10.70
C PHE A 512 -0.22 16.59 -12.10
N ALA A 513 -0.71 17.77 -12.49
CA ALA A 513 -0.97 18.09 -13.89
C ALA A 513 0.38 18.23 -14.61
N ILE A 514 0.60 17.36 -15.60
CA ILE A 514 1.82 17.38 -16.41
C ILE A 514 1.68 18.48 -17.47
N GLY A 515 2.65 19.40 -17.52
CA GLY A 515 2.67 20.45 -18.54
C GLY A 515 2.71 19.86 -19.96
N PRO A 516 2.11 20.53 -20.96
CA PRO A 516 1.99 19.99 -22.33
C PRO A 516 3.35 19.74 -23.01
N GLU A 517 4.40 20.44 -22.59
CA GLU A 517 5.76 20.29 -23.13
C GLU A 517 6.67 19.46 -22.20
N PHE A 518 6.17 18.94 -21.08
CA PHE A 518 6.96 18.29 -20.02
C PHE A 518 7.89 17.19 -20.55
N TYR A 519 7.35 16.23 -21.30
CA TYR A 519 8.13 15.11 -21.83
C TYR A 519 9.11 15.55 -22.93
N ASP A 520 8.78 16.59 -23.69
CA ASP A 520 9.67 17.14 -24.70
C ASP A 520 10.82 17.93 -24.05
N GLU A 521 10.54 18.70 -22.99
CA GLU A 521 11.54 19.36 -22.16
C GLU A 521 12.48 18.34 -21.51
N LEU A 522 11.94 17.25 -20.92
CA LEU A 522 12.74 16.17 -20.32
C LEU A 522 13.74 15.52 -21.30
N ARG A 523 13.36 15.37 -22.58
CA ARG A 523 14.26 14.82 -23.61
C ARG A 523 15.46 15.72 -23.91
N THR A 524 15.37 17.00 -23.59
CA THR A 524 16.46 17.97 -23.80
C THR A 524 17.39 18.12 -22.60
N ILE A 525 16.99 17.57 -21.44
CA ILE A 525 17.73 17.67 -20.19
C ILE A 525 18.78 16.56 -20.12
N ASP A 526 20.05 16.95 -20.00
CA ASP A 526 21.16 16.02 -19.74
C ASP A 526 21.36 15.86 -18.23
N HIS A 527 20.77 14.81 -17.65
CA HIS A 527 20.91 14.47 -16.23
C HIS A 527 21.24 12.98 -16.03
N PRO A 528 22.13 12.62 -15.08
CA PRO A 528 22.55 11.23 -14.83
C PRO A 528 21.41 10.24 -14.51
N TYR A 529 20.29 10.73 -13.96
CA TYR A 529 19.12 9.92 -13.61
C TYR A 529 18.04 9.87 -14.71
N LEU A 530 18.15 10.72 -15.74
CA LEU A 530 17.23 10.77 -16.89
C LEU A 530 17.80 10.05 -18.12
N SER A 531 19.13 9.90 -18.18
CA SER A 531 19.83 9.20 -19.26
C SER A 531 19.56 7.69 -19.21
N GLY A 532 18.55 7.25 -19.97
CA GLY A 532 18.18 5.83 -20.13
C GLY A 532 16.74 5.46 -19.76
N THR A 533 15.96 6.41 -19.23
CA THR A 533 14.54 6.23 -18.87
C THR A 533 13.56 6.77 -19.92
N THR A 534 14.04 7.56 -20.88
CA THR A 534 13.26 8.11 -22.01
C THR A 534 13.53 7.33 -23.29
N ASN A 535 12.87 6.18 -23.48
CA ASN A 535 12.77 5.50 -24.78
C ASN A 535 11.31 5.35 -25.19
#